data_AF-A0A7X8MEQ1-F1
#
_entry.id   AF-A0A7X8MEQ1-F1
#
_cell.length_a   1.000
_cell.length_b   1.000
_cell.length_c   1.000
_cell.angle_alpha   90.00
_cell.angle_beta   90.00
_cell.angle_gamma   90.00
#
_symmetry.space_group_name_H-M   'P 1'
#
loop_
_entity.id
_entity.type
_entity.pdbx_description
1 polymer ?
#
loop_
_entity_poly.entity_id
_entity_poly.type
_entity_poly.pdbx_seq_one_letter_code
_entity_poly.pdbx_strand_id
1 'polypeptide(L)'
;MPIKIPDSLPAKKTLTNENIFVMDEQRALQQDIRPLRIAILNLMPTKIITETQLLRLISNTPIQIEIELLHPKTHISKNTSREHMTKFYKT
;
A
#
# COMPACT_ATOMS: atom_id res chain seq x y z
N MET A 1 -8.89 7.22 -5.69
CA MET A 1 -7.90 8.16 -6.24
C MET A 1 -8.63 9.39 -6.73
N PRO A 2 -8.09 10.61 -6.58
CA PRO A 2 -8.71 11.80 -7.12
C PRO A 2 -8.71 11.74 -8.65
N ILE A 3 -9.78 12.25 -9.28
CA ILE A 3 -9.91 12.28 -10.74
C ILE A 3 -9.25 13.56 -11.24
N LYS A 4 -8.33 13.43 -12.21
CA LYS A 4 -7.71 14.57 -12.88
C LYS A 4 -8.71 15.11 -13.91
N ILE A 5 -9.11 16.37 -13.76
CA ILE A 5 -9.98 17.04 -14.73
C ILE A 5 -9.40 18.40 -15.15
N PRO A 6 -9.68 18.89 -16.38
CA PRO A 6 -9.33 20.24 -16.78
C PRO A 6 -10.01 21.28 -15.90
N ASP A 7 -9.32 22.38 -15.59
CA ASP A 7 -9.86 23.44 -14.73
C ASP A 7 -11.07 24.16 -15.31
N SER A 8 -11.18 24.15 -16.64
CA SER A 8 -12.30 24.72 -17.37
C SER A 8 -13.56 23.84 -17.35
N LEU A 9 -13.51 22.64 -16.77
CA LEU A 9 -14.65 21.72 -16.77
C LEU A 9 -15.73 22.18 -15.77
N PRO A 10 -16.96 22.51 -16.22
CA PRO A 10 -18.04 22.97 -15.32
C PRO A 10 -18.42 21.94 -14.24
N ALA A 11 -18.19 20.65 -14.53
CA ALA A 11 -18.43 19.54 -13.61
C ALA A 11 -17.57 19.62 -12.33
N LYS A 12 -16.47 20.38 -12.32
CA LYS A 12 -15.62 20.58 -11.13
C LYS A 12 -16.44 21.05 -9.93
N LYS A 13 -17.35 22.03 -10.14
CA LYS A 13 -18.21 22.56 -9.07
C LYS A 13 -19.20 21.52 -8.55
N THR A 14 -19.85 20.78 -9.44
CA THR A 14 -20.81 19.73 -9.07
C THR A 14 -20.14 18.61 -8.29
N LEU A 15 -19.01 18.09 -8.78
CA LEU A 15 -18.27 17.00 -8.15
C LEU A 15 -17.70 17.41 -6.78
N THR A 16 -17.21 18.65 -6.65
CA THR A 16 -16.72 19.16 -5.36
C THR A 16 -17.85 19.28 -4.33
N ASN A 17 -19.05 19.70 -4.75
CA ASN A 17 -20.23 19.75 -3.88
C ASN A 17 -20.72 18.35 -3.45
N GLU A 18 -20.43 17.33 -4.25
CA GLU A 18 -20.74 15.92 -3.96
C GLU A 18 -19.68 15.24 -3.07
N ASN A 19 -18.71 15.99 -2.51
CA ASN A 19 -17.54 15.47 -1.79
C ASN A 19 -16.63 14.55 -2.62
N ILE A 20 -16.74 14.61 -3.94
CA ILE A 20 -15.84 13.88 -4.84
C ILE A 20 -14.56 14.70 -4.97
N PHE A 21 -13.44 14.12 -4.53
CA PHE A 21 -12.13 14.75 -4.62
C PHE A 21 -11.70 14.87 -6.09
N VAL A 22 -11.83 16.08 -6.63
CA VAL A 22 -11.35 16.44 -7.97
C VAL A 22 -10.02 17.17 -7.86
N MET A 23 -9.04 16.73 -8.65
CA MET A 23 -7.68 17.28 -8.61
C MET A 23 -7.40 18.12 -9.85
N ASP A 24 -6.86 19.29 -9.57
CA ASP A 24 -6.40 20.29 -10.53
C ASP A 24 -5.14 19.79 -11.28
N GLU A 25 -5.03 20.05 -12.58
CA GLU A 25 -3.97 19.46 -13.42
C GLU A 25 -2.56 19.88 -12.95
N GLN A 26 -2.41 21.13 -12.50
CA GLN A 26 -1.12 21.64 -12.01
C GLN A 26 -0.74 21.00 -10.67
N ARG A 27 -1.75 20.71 -9.82
CA ARG A 27 -1.55 20.12 -8.50
C ARG A 27 -1.24 18.62 -8.57
N ALA A 28 -1.75 17.93 -9.59
CA ALA A 28 -1.43 16.53 -9.88
C ALA A 28 0.05 16.32 -10.21
N LEU A 29 0.67 17.25 -10.95
CA LEU A 29 2.08 17.19 -11.33
C LEU A 29 3.04 17.50 -10.19
N GLN A 30 2.60 18.26 -9.19
CA GLN A 30 3.39 18.62 -8.00
C GLN A 30 3.24 17.64 -6.84
N GLN A 31 2.45 16.56 -6.98
CA GLN A 31 2.35 15.58 -5.91
C GLN A 31 3.67 14.82 -5.77
N ASP A 32 4.47 15.22 -4.79
CA ASP A 32 5.57 14.43 -4.27
C ASP A 32 4.97 13.29 -3.42
N ILE A 33 4.41 12.28 -4.09
CA ILE A 33 3.79 11.12 -3.43
C ILE A 33 4.90 10.33 -2.75
N ARG A 34 5.16 10.64 -1.48
CA ARG A 34 6.09 9.87 -0.65
C ARG A 34 5.51 8.47 -0.41
N PRO A 35 6.23 7.40 -0.78
CA PRO A 35 5.76 6.05 -0.50
C PRO A 35 5.71 5.82 1.01
N LEU A 36 4.60 5.25 1.48
CA LEU A 36 4.47 4.84 2.88
C LEU A 36 5.23 3.54 3.07
N ARG A 37 6.23 3.53 3.96
CA ARG A 37 7.03 2.34 4.25
C ARG A 37 6.45 1.64 5.47
N ILE A 38 5.99 0.40 5.30
CA ILE A 38 5.35 -0.40 6.35
C ILE A 38 6.18 -1.65 6.61
N ALA A 39 6.59 -1.85 7.86
CA ALA A 39 7.21 -3.09 8.31
C ALA A 39 6.14 -4.01 8.93
N ILE A 40 6.12 -5.29 8.53
CA ILE A 40 5.18 -6.29 9.04
C ILE A 40 5.97 -7.42 9.71
N LEU A 41 5.87 -7.51 11.04
CA LEU A 41 6.37 -8.65 11.80
C LEU A 41 5.35 -9.80 11.74
N ASN A 42 5.56 -10.74 10.83
CA ASN A 42 4.64 -11.86 10.67
C ASN A 42 5.01 -13.01 11.61
N LEU A 43 4.24 -13.22 12.67
CA LEU A 43 4.43 -14.32 13.63
C LEU A 43 3.57 -15.56 13.33
N MET A 44 2.73 -15.53 12.29
CA MET A 44 1.80 -16.62 12.01
C MET A 44 2.53 -17.87 11.49
N PRO A 45 2.02 -19.08 11.80
CA PRO A 45 2.58 -20.32 11.28
C PRO A 45 2.45 -20.40 9.75
N THR A 46 1.34 -19.93 9.19
CA THR A 46 1.04 -19.94 7.75
C THR A 46 1.41 -18.61 7.08
N LYS A 47 2.73 -18.35 6.97
CA LYS A 47 3.31 -17.07 6.52
C LYS A 47 2.68 -16.53 5.22
N ILE A 48 2.66 -17.35 4.16
CA ILE A 48 2.16 -16.97 2.82
C ILE A 48 0.67 -16.58 2.82
N ILE A 49 -0.14 -17.32 3.60
CA ILE A 49 -1.58 -17.04 3.70
C ILE A 49 -1.79 -15.69 4.39
N THR A 50 -1.09 -15.47 5.50
CA THR A 50 -1.15 -14.21 6.25
C THR A 50 -0.63 -13.03 5.43
N GLU A 51 0.47 -13.19 4.70
CA GLU A 51 0.98 -12.20 3.75
C GLU A 51 -0.11 -11.82 2.75
N THR A 52 -0.72 -12.81 2.09
CA THR A 52 -1.78 -12.58 1.10
C THR A 52 -2.96 -11.82 1.70
N GLN A 53 -3.39 -12.18 2.91
CA GLN A 53 -4.50 -11.53 3.61
C GLN A 53 -4.19 -10.07 3.94
N LEU A 54 -3.02 -9.80 4.52
CA LEU A 54 -2.60 -8.45 4.90
C LEU A 54 -2.37 -7.57 3.67
N LEU A 55 -1.65 -8.07 2.68
CA LEU A 55 -1.37 -7.34 1.44
C LEU A 55 -2.66 -7.00 0.69
N ARG A 56 -3.65 -7.90 0.68
CA ARG A 56 -4.95 -7.63 0.05
C ARG A 56 -5.66 -6.44 0.70
N LEU A 57 -5.67 -6.36 2.02
CA LEU A 57 -6.29 -5.25 2.74
C LEU A 57 -5.55 -3.92 2.52
N ILE A 58 -4.22 -3.97 2.57
CA ILE A 58 -3.36 -2.80 2.43
C ILE A 58 -3.36 -2.28 0.99
N SER A 59 -3.55 -3.14 -0.01
CA SER A 59 -3.56 -2.77 -1.42
C SER A 59 -4.75 -1.89 -1.85
N ASN A 60 -5.80 -1.78 -1.03
CA ASN A 60 -7.01 -1.03 -1.37
C ASN A 60 -6.91 0.47 -1.03
N THR A 61 -5.79 1.10 -1.38
CA THR A 61 -5.52 2.51 -1.09
C THR A 61 -4.86 3.21 -2.28
N PRO A 62 -5.16 4.49 -2.52
CA PRO A 62 -4.54 5.29 -3.57
C PRO A 62 -3.06 5.64 -3.30
N ILE A 63 -2.53 5.32 -2.13
CA ILE A 63 -1.16 5.65 -1.70
C ILE A 63 -0.20 4.53 -2.12
N GLN A 64 0.98 4.87 -2.61
CA GLN A 64 2.04 3.89 -2.85
C GLN A 64 2.59 3.38 -1.52
N ILE A 65 2.62 2.06 -1.34
CA ILE A 65 3.09 1.40 -0.12
C ILE A 65 4.28 0.50 -0.42
N GLU A 66 5.36 0.68 0.32
CA GLU A 66 6.52 -0.21 0.36
C GLU A 66 6.44 -1.11 1.58
N ILE A 67 6.55 -2.42 1.38
CA ILE A 67 6.33 -3.40 2.46
C ILE A 67 7.62 -4.16 2.73
N GLU A 68 7.97 -4.24 4.02
CA GLU A 68 9.12 -4.98 4.51
C GLU A 68 8.65 -6.05 5.50
N LEU A 69 8.85 -7.32 5.14
CA LEU A 69 8.47 -8.43 6.00
C LEU A 69 9.59 -8.73 6.99
N LEU A 70 9.25 -8.76 8.28
CA LEU A 70 10.18 -9.01 9.38
C LEU A 70 9.87 -10.36 10.05
N HIS A 71 10.92 -11.04 10.50
CA HIS A 71 10.81 -12.23 11.33
C HIS A 71 11.77 -12.19 12.52
N PRO A 72 11.42 -12.79 13.68
CA PRO A 72 12.33 -12.84 14.82
C PRO A 72 13.57 -13.69 14.51
N LYS A 73 14.75 -13.20 14.89
CA LYS A 73 16.03 -13.92 14.75
C LYS A 73 16.04 -15.30 15.43
N THR A 74 15.33 -15.41 16.54
CA THR A 74 15.31 -16.60 17.40
C THR A 74 14.28 -17.64 16.95
N HIS A 75 13.35 -17.31 16.05
CA HIS A 75 12.23 -18.17 15.70
C HIS A 75 12.43 -18.86 14.35
N ILE A 76 12.40 -20.20 14.36
CA ILE A 76 12.48 -21.02 13.14
C ILE A 76 11.07 -21.37 12.68
N SER A 77 10.68 -20.87 11.51
CA SER A 77 9.41 -21.21 10.85
C SER A 77 9.36 -22.70 10.52
N LYS A 78 8.36 -23.42 11.04
CA LYS A 78 8.17 -24.87 10.79
C LYS A 78 7.34 -25.16 9.52
N ASN A 79 6.38 -24.29 9.21
CA ASN A 79 5.38 -24.51 8.15
C ASN A 79 5.65 -23.69 6.87
N THR A 80 6.85 -23.14 6.73
CA THR A 80 7.22 -22.29 5.59
C THR A 80 8.65 -22.63 5.19
N SER A 81 8.93 -22.69 3.90
CA SER A 81 10.25 -23.05 3.40
C SER A 81 11.30 -22.04 3.84
N ARG A 82 12.51 -22.52 4.10
CA ARG A 82 13.65 -21.68 4.49
C ARG A 82 14.05 -20.70 3.38
N GLU A 83 13.87 -21.13 2.13
CA GLU A 83 14.10 -20.32 0.93
C GLU A 83 13.17 -19.09 0.91
N HIS A 84 11.88 -19.26 1.19
CA HIS A 84 10.92 -18.15 1.28
C HIS A 84 11.33 -17.16 2.37
N MET A 85 11.68 -17.66 3.55
CA MET A 85 12.14 -16.82 4.67
C MET A 85 13.40 -16.03 4.29
N THR A 86 14.39 -16.67 3.66
CA THR A 86 15.67 -16.02 3.32
C THR A 86 15.52 -14.98 2.20
N LYS A 87 14.60 -15.21 1.26
CA LYS A 87 14.40 -14.33 0.10
C LYS A 87 13.56 -13.10 0.43
N PHE A 88 12.54 -13.24 1.28
CA PHE A 88 11.52 -12.21 1.46
C PHE A 88 11.48 -11.58 2.85
N TYR A 89 12.08 -12.21 3.87
CA TYR A 89 12.08 -11.69 5.23
C TYR A 89 13.44 -11.11 5.64
N LYS A 90 13.40 -10.04 6.44
CA LYS A 90 14.56 -9.50 7.15
C LYS A 90 14.47 -9.75 8.65
N THR A 91 15.63 -9.75 9.31
CA THR A 91 15.80 -10.03 10.74
C THR A 91 16.16 -8.77 11.50
#